data_AF-W6N8V2-F1
#
_entry.id   AF-W6N8V2-F1
#
_cell.length_a   1.000
_cell.length_b   1.000
_cell.length_c   1.000
_cell.angle_alpha   90.00
_cell.angle_beta   90.00
_cell.angle_gamma   90.00
#
_symmetry.space_group_name_H-M   'P 1'
#
loop_
_entity.id
_entity.type
_entity.pdbx_description
1 polymer ?
#
loop_
_entity_poly.entity_id
_entity_poly.type
_entity_poly.pdbx_seq_one_letter_code
_entity_poly.pdbx_strand_id
1 'polypeptide(L)'
;MKAFEDVCGRDILSIFPPGHFFQPHKGFVKYYQPAWANYRLATHEQDLKLIHDTLVDAVIKRLMSDAPLGILLSGGLDSSLVSAIAAREMTRRGLVVHSFSIGIDHMSPDIIAARKVAEHIGTHHHEFHFSVQ
;
A
#
# COMPACT_ATOMS: atom_id res chain seq x y z
N MET A 1 -10.73 5.43 -16.99
CA MET A 1 -11.89 5.75 -17.85
C MET A 1 -11.79 7.11 -18.51
N LYS A 2 -11.14 8.11 -17.90
CA LYS A 2 -10.93 9.45 -18.49
C LYS A 2 -10.45 9.47 -19.95
N ALA A 3 -9.60 8.53 -20.36
CA ALA A 3 -9.07 8.48 -21.73
C ALA A 3 -10.08 8.02 -22.81
N PHE A 4 -11.22 7.44 -22.43
CA PHE A 4 -12.20 6.85 -23.36
C PHE A 4 -13.59 7.47 -23.26
N GLU A 5 -13.80 8.37 -22.30
CA GLU A 5 -15.11 8.96 -21.99
C GLU A 5 -15.68 9.76 -23.16
N ASP A 6 -14.84 10.58 -23.80
CA ASP A 6 -15.23 11.43 -24.93
C ASP A 6 -15.51 10.63 -26.22
N VAL A 7 -15.07 9.37 -26.28
CA VAL A 7 -15.19 8.51 -27.48
C VAL A 7 -16.32 7.52 -27.34
N CYS A 8 -16.45 6.87 -26.18
CA CYS A 8 -17.42 5.80 -25.96
C CYS A 8 -18.74 6.28 -25.35
N GLY A 9 -18.78 7.50 -24.79
CA GLY A 9 -19.90 8.00 -23.99
C GLY A 9 -19.91 7.41 -22.57
N ARG A 10 -20.44 8.18 -21.61
CA ARG A 10 -20.42 7.80 -20.18
C ARG A 10 -21.21 6.53 -19.86
N ASP A 11 -22.26 6.25 -20.62
CA ASP A 11 -23.22 5.18 -20.31
C ASP A 11 -22.79 3.78 -20.78
N ILE A 12 -21.66 3.66 -21.50
CA ILE A 12 -21.20 2.40 -22.11
C ILE A 12 -19.88 1.91 -21.47
N LEU A 13 -19.27 2.71 -20.59
CA LEU A 13 -18.02 2.36 -19.93
C LEU A 13 -18.24 1.43 -18.73
N SER A 14 -17.40 0.41 -18.62
CA SER A 14 -17.34 -0.48 -17.46
C SER A 14 -15.90 -0.71 -17.03
N ILE A 15 -15.72 -1.07 -15.75
CA ILE A 15 -14.41 -1.38 -15.19
C ILE A 15 -13.96 -2.75 -15.70
N PHE A 16 -12.71 -2.84 -16.17
CA PHE A 16 -12.10 -4.14 -16.45
C PHE A 16 -12.04 -4.95 -15.15
N PRO A 17 -12.69 -6.14 -15.08
CA PRO A 17 -12.88 -6.84 -13.82
C PRO A 17 -11.53 -7.33 -13.25
N PRO A 18 -11.24 -7.11 -11.96
CA PRO A 18 -9.98 -7.51 -11.34
C PRO A 18 -9.82 -9.04 -11.35
N GLY A 19 -8.59 -9.53 -11.53
CA GLY A 19 -8.32 -10.98 -11.56
C GLY A 19 -8.88 -11.71 -12.79
N HIS A 20 -9.15 -10.97 -13.88
CA HIS A 20 -9.57 -11.51 -15.17
C HIS A 20 -8.57 -11.17 -16.28
N PHE A 21 -8.60 -11.91 -17.38
CA PHE A 21 -8.10 -11.46 -18.67
C PHE A 21 -9.24 -11.49 -19.69
N PHE A 22 -9.11 -10.78 -20.82
CA PHE A 22 -10.10 -10.81 -21.89
C PHE A 22 -9.63 -11.67 -23.06
N GLN A 23 -10.50 -12.55 -23.56
CA GLN A 23 -10.28 -13.34 -24.77
C GLN A 23 -11.39 -13.03 -25.78
N PRO A 24 -11.08 -12.65 -27.04
CA PRO A 24 -12.10 -12.24 -28.03
C PRO A 24 -13.27 -13.21 -28.20
N HIS A 25 -13.01 -14.52 -28.11
CA HIS A 25 -14.02 -15.56 -28.30
C HIS A 25 -14.71 -16.03 -27.01
N LYS A 26 -14.19 -15.65 -25.84
CA LYS A 26 -14.71 -16.10 -24.53
C LYS A 26 -15.16 -14.96 -23.61
N GLY A 27 -14.89 -13.71 -23.98
CA GLY A 27 -15.07 -12.57 -23.11
C GLY A 27 -14.08 -12.57 -21.95
N PHE A 28 -14.53 -12.09 -20.78
CA PHE A 28 -13.71 -12.07 -19.57
C PHE A 28 -13.59 -13.46 -18.93
N VAL A 29 -12.36 -13.88 -18.67
CA VAL A 29 -12.04 -15.15 -18.02
C VAL A 29 -11.33 -14.86 -16.71
N LYS A 30 -11.93 -15.29 -15.59
CA LYS A 30 -11.35 -15.15 -14.24
C LYS A 30 -10.17 -16.12 -14.09
N TYR A 31 -8.99 -15.62 -13.76
CA TYR A 31 -7.80 -16.44 -13.52
C TYR A 31 -7.41 -16.54 -12.04
N TYR A 32 -7.88 -15.60 -11.21
CA TYR A 32 -7.54 -15.57 -9.78
C TYR A 32 -8.77 -15.86 -8.93
N GLN A 33 -8.76 -17.02 -8.27
CA GLN A 33 -9.78 -17.42 -7.31
C GLN A 33 -9.09 -17.95 -6.04
N PRO A 34 -8.78 -17.06 -5.09
CA PRO A 34 -8.05 -17.47 -3.91
C PRO A 34 -8.89 -18.37 -3.01
N ALA A 35 -8.29 -19.44 -2.49
CA ALA A 35 -8.94 -20.35 -1.54
C ALA A 35 -9.41 -19.60 -0.28
N TRP A 36 -8.64 -18.62 0.20
CA TRP A 36 -8.96 -17.83 1.38
C TRP A 36 -10.25 -16.99 1.24
N ALA A 37 -10.80 -16.82 0.03
CA ALA A 37 -12.12 -16.21 -0.13
C ALA A 37 -13.26 -17.07 0.44
N ASN A 38 -13.03 -18.37 0.64
CA ASN A 38 -13.96 -19.26 1.31
C ASN A 38 -13.59 -19.38 2.80
N TYR A 39 -14.31 -18.65 3.65
CA TYR A 39 -14.09 -18.65 5.10
C TYR A 39 -14.18 -20.05 5.74
N ARG A 40 -14.88 -21.01 5.13
CA ARG A 40 -14.99 -22.39 5.63
C ARG A 40 -13.66 -23.15 5.57
N LEU A 41 -12.68 -22.65 4.83
CA LEU A 41 -11.33 -23.21 4.77
C LEU A 41 -10.41 -22.70 5.90
N ALA A 42 -10.87 -21.77 6.73
CA ALA A 42 -10.12 -21.28 7.90
C ALA A 42 -10.22 -22.26 9.08
N THR A 43 -9.69 -23.48 8.90
CA THR A 43 -9.79 -24.59 9.87
C THR A 43 -8.53 -24.78 10.71
N HIS A 44 -7.43 -24.11 10.34
CA HIS A 44 -6.14 -24.23 11.01
C HIS A 44 -5.94 -23.08 12.00
N GLU A 45 -5.20 -23.34 13.07
CA GLU A 45 -4.76 -22.28 13.99
C GLU A 45 -3.83 -21.29 13.28
N GLN A 46 -3.87 -20.03 13.72
CA GLN A 46 -3.00 -18.98 13.18
C GLN A 46 -1.53 -19.22 13.53
N ASP A 47 -0.67 -19.24 12.51
CA ASP A 47 0.78 -19.18 12.67
C ASP A 47 1.24 -17.71 12.63
N LEU A 48 1.46 -17.14 13.82
CA LEU A 48 1.88 -15.74 13.95
C LEU A 48 3.25 -15.47 13.32
N LYS A 49 4.16 -16.45 13.31
CA LYS A 49 5.48 -16.32 12.69
C LYS A 49 5.33 -16.28 11.18
N LEU A 50 4.52 -17.18 10.61
CA LEU A 50 4.23 -17.17 9.18
C LEU A 50 3.57 -15.87 8.73
N ILE A 51 2.63 -15.33 9.51
CA ILE A 51 1.99 -14.03 9.21
C ILE A 51 3.04 -12.91 9.19
N HIS A 52 3.89 -12.84 10.23
CA HIS A 52 4.96 -11.86 10.32
C HIS A 52 5.91 -11.96 9.11
N ASP A 53 6.43 -13.16 8.83
CA ASP A 53 7.42 -13.36 7.77
C ASP A 53 6.82 -13.08 6.38
N THR A 54 5.58 -13.50 6.14
CA THR A 54 4.88 -13.23 4.87
C THR A 54 4.64 -11.74 4.67
N LEU A 55 4.33 -10.99 5.74
CA LEU A 55 4.22 -9.54 5.67
C LEU A 55 5.57 -8.89 5.35
N VAL A 56 6.65 -9.34 6.01
CA VAL A 56 8.01 -8.84 5.75
C VAL A 56 8.40 -9.08 4.29
N ASP A 57 8.21 -10.29 3.78
CA ASP A 57 8.51 -10.65 2.40
C ASP A 57 7.67 -9.84 1.40
N ALA A 58 6.38 -9.63 1.70
CA ALA A 58 5.50 -8.83 0.87
C ALA A 58 5.96 -7.37 0.77
N VAL A 59 6.48 -6.78 1.85
CA VAL A 59 7.04 -5.43 1.84
C VAL A 59 8.36 -5.41 1.05
N ILE A 60 9.30 -6.31 1.33
CA ILE A 60 10.61 -6.38 0.65
C ILE A 60 10.43 -6.51 -0.87
N LYS A 61 9.48 -7.36 -1.31
CA LYS A 61 9.15 -7.55 -2.73
C LYS A 61 8.74 -6.26 -3.44
N ARG A 62 8.20 -5.28 -2.71
CA ARG A 62 7.75 -3.98 -3.23
C ARG A 62 8.81 -2.88 -3.15
N LEU A 63 10.01 -3.17 -2.64
CA LEU A 63 11.13 -2.22 -2.57
C LEU A 63 12.05 -2.26 -3.80
N MET A 64 11.69 -3.02 -4.84
CA MET A 64 12.44 -3.05 -6.09
C MET A 64 12.11 -1.79 -6.90
N SER A 65 13.10 -0.90 -7.08
CA SER A 65 12.95 0.36 -7.80
C SER A 65 14.30 0.84 -8.31
N ASP A 66 14.32 1.40 -9.51
CA ASP A 66 15.48 2.11 -10.09
C ASP A 66 15.51 3.61 -9.70
N ALA A 67 14.47 4.08 -9.01
CA ALA A 67 14.33 5.45 -8.51
C ALA A 67 14.24 5.48 -6.98
N PRO A 68 14.54 6.64 -6.34
CA PRO A 68 14.37 6.82 -4.91
C PRO A 68 12.94 6.47 -4.45
N LEU A 69 12.85 5.74 -3.34
CA LEU A 69 11.57 5.34 -2.75
C LEU A 69 11.21 6.24 -1.56
N GLY A 70 9.93 6.58 -1.47
CA GLY A 70 9.33 7.23 -0.32
C GLY A 70 8.26 6.35 0.33
N ILE A 71 7.98 6.59 1.61
CA ILE A 71 6.95 5.86 2.36
C ILE A 71 5.86 6.83 2.81
N LEU A 72 4.60 6.46 2.59
CA LEU A 72 3.45 7.18 3.15
C LEU A 72 3.23 6.70 4.59
N LEU A 73 3.27 7.66 5.53
CA LEU A 73 3.19 7.40 6.96
C LEU A 73 2.08 8.25 7.57
N SER A 74 1.02 7.57 8.03
CA SER A 74 -0.13 8.22 8.68
C SER A 74 -0.09 8.14 10.21
N GLY A 75 0.88 7.41 10.78
CA GLY A 75 0.94 7.13 12.22
C GLY A 75 -0.03 6.04 12.71
N GLY A 76 -0.91 5.53 11.85
CA GLY A 76 -1.72 4.34 12.13
C GLY A 76 -0.89 3.05 12.13
N LEU A 77 -1.43 1.97 12.71
CA LEU A 77 -0.71 0.70 12.86
C LEU A 77 -0.23 0.13 11.52
N ASP A 78 -1.10 0.09 10.50
CA ASP A 78 -0.81 -0.55 9.22
C ASP A 78 0.33 0.15 8.47
N SER A 79 0.24 1.48 8.33
CA SER A 79 1.27 2.27 7.67
C SER A 79 2.58 2.24 8.49
N SER A 80 2.50 2.21 9.81
CA SER A 80 3.68 2.10 10.69
C SER A 80 4.40 0.76 10.55
N LEU A 81 3.66 -0.36 10.46
CA LEU A 81 4.24 -1.70 10.26
C LEU A 81 4.97 -1.79 8.92
N VAL A 82 4.31 -1.37 7.83
CA VAL A 82 4.93 -1.35 6.49
C VAL A 82 6.15 -0.42 6.48
N SER A 83 6.03 0.76 7.08
CA SER A 83 7.13 1.74 7.15
C SER A 83 8.32 1.23 7.92
N ALA A 84 8.11 0.57 9.07
CA ALA A 84 9.19 0.01 9.88
C ALA A 84 9.95 -1.09 9.13
N ILE A 85 9.24 -1.99 8.46
CA ILE A 85 9.85 -3.07 7.67
C ILE A 85 10.65 -2.47 6.50
N ALA A 86 10.07 -1.54 5.75
CA ALA A 86 10.71 -0.88 4.63
C ALA A 86 11.94 -0.07 5.07
N ALA A 87 11.82 0.72 6.14
CA ALA A 87 12.90 1.54 6.67
C ALA A 87 14.09 0.69 7.11
N ARG A 88 13.84 -0.41 7.83
CA ARG A 88 14.86 -1.38 8.24
C ARG A 88 15.59 -1.97 7.03
N GLU A 89 14.85 -2.40 6.01
CA GLU A 89 15.44 -3.02 4.82
C GLU A 89 16.26 -2.03 3.98
N MET A 90 15.76 -0.82 3.80
CA MET A 90 16.46 0.22 3.04
C MET A 90 17.71 0.72 3.76
N THR A 91 17.64 0.87 5.10
CA THR A 91 18.81 1.20 5.93
C THR A 91 19.88 0.12 5.83
N ARG A 92 19.50 -1.16 5.82
CA ARG A 92 20.43 -2.29 5.60
C ARG A 92 21.14 -2.21 4.26
N ARG A 93 20.51 -1.60 3.25
CA ARG A 93 21.09 -1.34 1.91
C ARG A 93 21.86 -0.03 1.83
N GLY A 94 22.02 0.70 2.94
CA GLY A 94 22.71 1.99 2.98
C GLY A 94 21.93 3.15 2.36
N LEU A 95 20.61 3.02 2.22
CA LEU A 95 19.74 4.02 1.60
C LEU A 95 19.03 4.86 2.67
N VAL A 96 18.97 6.17 2.45
CA VAL A 96 18.17 7.09 3.27
C VAL A 96 16.71 6.98 2.87
N VAL A 97 15.83 6.87 3.86
CA VAL A 97 14.40 6.67 3.65
C VAL A 97 13.65 7.94 3.97
N HIS A 98 12.89 8.42 2.99
CA HIS A 98 12.01 9.56 3.14
C HIS A 98 10.60 9.08 3.49
N SER A 99 10.01 9.65 4.54
CA SER A 99 8.63 9.37 4.92
C SER A 99 7.77 10.63 4.81
N PHE A 100 6.51 10.48 4.45
CA PHE A 100 5.61 11.57 4.09
C PHE A 100 4.29 11.42 4.84
N SER A 101 3.83 12.48 5.49
CA SER A 101 2.52 12.57 6.12
C SER A 101 1.76 13.79 5.59
N ILE A 102 0.42 13.72 5.58
CA ILE A 102 -0.45 14.78 5.10
C ILE A 102 -1.53 15.02 6.15
N GLY A 103 -1.74 16.27 6.55
CA GLY A 103 -2.73 16.65 7.56
C GLY A 103 -3.21 18.09 7.41
N ILE A 104 -4.25 18.46 8.14
CA ILE A 104 -4.81 19.82 8.10
C ILE A 104 -3.86 20.81 8.80
N ASP A 105 -3.30 20.40 9.94
CA ASP A 105 -2.31 21.17 10.68
C ASP A 105 -1.36 20.26 11.47
N HIS A 106 -0.36 20.88 12.08
CA HIS A 106 0.71 20.26 12.87
C HIS A 106 0.25 19.57 14.17
N MET A 107 -0.98 19.88 14.63
CA MET A 107 -1.60 19.32 15.83
C MET A 107 -2.60 18.22 15.50
N SER A 108 -2.83 17.93 14.21
CA SER A 108 -3.70 16.83 13.82
C SER A 108 -3.17 15.49 14.36
N PRO A 109 -4.06 14.60 14.83
CA PRO A 109 -3.66 13.34 15.45
C PRO A 109 -2.74 12.49 14.56
N ASP A 110 -3.02 12.45 13.26
CA ASP A 110 -2.24 11.68 12.28
C ASP A 110 -0.83 12.24 12.10
N ILE A 111 -0.66 13.56 12.07
CA ILE A 111 0.67 14.19 11.98
C ILE A 111 1.49 13.91 13.25
N ILE A 112 0.89 14.05 14.43
CA ILE A 112 1.57 13.76 15.70
C ILE A 112 1.98 12.28 15.77
N ALA A 113 1.10 11.37 15.34
CA ALA A 113 1.39 9.94 15.33
C ALA A 113 2.46 9.59 14.28
N ALA A 114 2.38 10.14 13.08
CA ALA A 114 3.36 9.93 12.01
C ALA A 114 4.75 10.42 12.44
N ARG A 115 4.84 11.59 13.07
CA ARG A 115 6.10 12.13 13.60
C ARG A 115 6.75 11.20 14.61
N LYS A 116 5.99 10.70 15.59
CA LYS A 116 6.49 9.73 16.59
C LYS A 116 7.03 8.46 15.93
N VAL A 117 6.32 7.94 14.93
CA VAL A 117 6.77 6.73 14.22
C VAL A 117 8.02 7.05 13.40
N ALA A 118 8.06 8.18 12.69
CA ALA A 118 9.19 8.59 11.88
C ALA A 118 10.48 8.77 12.70
N GLU A 119 10.38 9.37 13.89
CA GLU A 119 11.46 9.48 14.87
C GLU A 119 11.93 8.09 15.32
N HIS A 120 10.99 7.19 15.61
CA HIS A 120 11.32 5.82 16.04
C HIS A 120 12.04 5.00 14.97
N ILE A 121 11.65 5.14 13.70
CA ILE A 121 12.22 4.36 12.59
C ILE A 121 13.37 5.08 11.86
N GLY A 122 13.74 6.30 12.29
CA GLY A 122 14.88 7.05 11.78
C GLY A 122 14.76 7.54 10.34
N THR A 123 13.54 7.83 9.87
CA THR A 123 13.31 8.34 8.51
C THR A 123 13.51 9.85 8.42
N HIS A 124 13.90 10.35 7.25
CA HIS A 124 13.83 11.77 6.92
C HIS A 124 12.36 12.14 6.64
N HIS A 125 11.67 12.68 7.67
CA HIS A 125 10.23 12.91 7.64
C HIS A 125 9.84 14.25 7.01
N HIS A 126 8.78 14.23 6.21
CA HIS A 126 8.19 15.38 5.56
C HIS A 126 6.70 15.47 5.93
N GLU A 127 6.31 16.58 6.55
CA GLU A 127 4.92 16.86 6.92
C GLU A 127 4.32 17.86 5.92
N PHE A 128 3.20 17.49 5.30
CA PHE A 128 2.47 18.34 4.37
C PHE A 128 1.17 18.81 5.00
N HIS A 129 1.00 20.13 5.11
CA HIS A 129 -0.20 20.73 5.64
C HIS A 129 -1.06 21.33 4.53
N PHE A 130 -2.37 21.13 4.59
CA PHE A 130 -3.33 21.71 3.64
C PHE A 130 -4.48 22.38 4.37
N SER A 131 -4.99 23.48 3.80
CA SER A 131 -6.23 24.12 4.23
C SER A 131 -7.40 23.65 3.38
N VAL A 132 -8.58 23.51 3.97
CA VAL A 132 -9.82 23.40 3.21
C VAL A 132 -10.17 24.80 2.70
N GLN A 133 -10.28 24.96 1.39
CA GLN A 133 -10.68 26.21 0.75
C GLN A 133 -12.19 26.26 0.54
#